data_AF-A0A7S3H0C4-F1
#
_entry.id   AF-A0A7S3H0C4-F1
#
_cell.length_a   1.000
_cell.length_b   1.000
_cell.length_c   1.000
_cell.angle_alpha   90.00
_cell.angle_beta   90.00
_cell.angle_gamma   90.00
#
_symmetry.space_group_name_H-M   'P 1'
#
loop_
_entity.id
_entity.type
_entity.pdbx_description
1 polymer ?
#
loop_
_entity_poly.entity_id
_entity_poly.type
_entity_poly.pdbx_seq_one_letter_code
_entity_poly.pdbx_strand_id
1 'polypeptide(L)'
;DVVYNSTSNELVRTKTLTKNTIVQIDAQPYLQWYMKKFGVDLRKKGKKGAKDAKDGKEAKDAKEEPEEKKSRHVIFKLKAREAKQKLDPAVEEQFQSGRLLASIASRPGQSGRCDGYVLEGEELTFYKKKLEKKKKA
;
A
#
# COMPACT_ATOMS: atom_id res chain seq x y z
N ASP A 1 7.20 -8.74 -5.82
CA ASP A 1 7.12 -9.47 -7.11
C ASP A 1 7.31 -8.50 -8.28
N VAL A 2 7.87 -8.93 -9.41
CA VAL A 2 7.91 -8.11 -10.64
C VAL A 2 6.66 -8.40 -11.46
N VAL A 3 5.85 -7.35 -11.72
CA VAL A 3 4.54 -7.50 -12.36
C VAL A 3 4.46 -6.88 -13.74
N TYR A 4 5.22 -5.81 -14.00
CA TYR A 4 5.21 -5.16 -15.30
C TYR A 4 6.56 -4.52 -15.60
N ASN A 5 6.99 -4.62 -16.85
CA ASN A 5 8.13 -3.91 -17.39
C ASN A 5 7.70 -3.34 -18.75
N SER A 6 8.04 -2.07 -19.01
CA SER A 6 7.62 -1.37 -20.22
C SER A 6 8.37 -1.81 -21.47
N THR A 7 9.58 -2.34 -21.31
CA THR A 7 10.49 -2.69 -22.41
C THR A 7 10.33 -4.14 -22.86
N SER A 8 10.24 -5.08 -21.93
CA SER A 8 10.18 -6.51 -22.27
C SER A 8 9.37 -7.33 -21.27
N ASN A 9 8.52 -8.21 -21.80
CA ASN A 9 7.78 -9.18 -21.01
C ASN A 9 8.67 -10.28 -20.43
N GLU A 10 9.80 -10.58 -21.06
CA GLU A 10 10.75 -11.57 -20.54
C GLU A 10 11.33 -11.13 -19.19
N LEU A 11 11.59 -9.83 -19.01
CA LEU A 11 12.08 -9.29 -17.74
C LEU A 11 11.08 -9.44 -16.59
N VAL A 12 9.79 -9.53 -16.91
CA VAL A 12 8.74 -9.85 -15.92
C VAL A 12 8.76 -11.34 -15.57
N ARG A 13 8.97 -12.20 -16.57
CA ARG A 13 9.05 -13.66 -16.38
C ARG A 13 10.27 -14.07 -15.57
N THR A 14 11.43 -13.46 -15.86
CA THR A 14 12.70 -13.71 -15.17
C THR A 14 12.86 -12.93 -13.87
N LYS A 15 11.88 -12.10 -13.50
CA LYS A 15 11.90 -11.26 -12.29
C LYS A 15 13.12 -10.33 -12.22
N THR A 16 13.55 -9.81 -13.37
CA THR A 16 14.72 -8.93 -13.47
C THR A 16 14.37 -7.50 -13.05
N LEU A 17 15.18 -6.93 -12.15
CA LEU A 17 14.99 -5.58 -11.61
C LEU A 17 15.75 -4.56 -12.45
N THR A 18 15.01 -3.65 -13.08
CA THR A 18 15.55 -2.52 -13.85
C THR A 18 14.84 -1.24 -13.46
N LYS A 19 15.42 -0.09 -13.80
CA LYS A 19 14.74 1.20 -13.63
C LYS A 19 13.38 1.16 -14.34
N ASN A 20 12.37 1.74 -13.69
CA ASN A 20 10.99 1.84 -14.17
C ASN A 20 10.24 0.49 -14.30
N THR A 21 10.78 -0.60 -13.75
CA THR A 21 10.01 -1.82 -13.55
C THR A 21 8.98 -1.60 -12.45
N ILE A 22 7.76 -2.08 -12.67
CA ILE A 22 6.69 -2.04 -11.67
C ILE A 22 6.73 -3.33 -10.87
N VAL A 23 6.76 -3.16 -9.55
CA VAL A 23 6.89 -4.22 -8.57
C VAL A 23 5.78 -4.15 -7.54
N GLN A 24 5.44 -5.30 -6.97
CA GLN A 24 4.64 -5.41 -5.75
C GLN A 24 5.56 -5.45 -4.54
N ILE A 25 5.35 -4.52 -3.62
CA ILE A 25 6.07 -4.42 -2.35
C ILE A 25 5.13 -4.72 -1.17
N ASP A 26 5.70 -5.03 -0.01
CA ASP A 26 4.96 -5.23 1.23
C ASP A 26 4.38 -3.89 1.74
N ALA A 27 3.10 -3.90 2.09
CA ALA A 27 2.40 -2.75 2.64
C ALA A 27 2.63 -2.58 4.16
N GLN A 28 3.05 -3.64 4.87
CA GLN A 28 3.12 -3.66 6.33
C GLN A 28 3.97 -2.53 6.96
N PRO A 29 5.16 -2.18 6.43
CA PRO A 29 5.96 -1.07 6.98
C PRO A 29 5.22 0.27 6.90
N TYR A 30 4.49 0.49 5.81
CA TYR A 30 3.70 1.70 5.59
C TYR A 30 2.47 1.74 6.51
N LEU A 31 1.80 0.60 6.72
CA LEU A 31 0.69 0.46 7.67
C LEU A 31 1.13 0.81 9.11
N GLN A 32 2.25 0.25 9.56
CA GLN A 32 2.81 0.53 10.89
C GLN A 32 3.15 2.02 11.05
N TRP A 33 3.78 2.62 10.02
CA TRP A 33 4.07 4.05 10.02
C TRP A 33 2.79 4.88 10.08
N TYR A 34 1.77 4.50 9.32
CA TYR A 34 0.50 5.21 9.26
C TYR A 34 -0.25 5.16 10.60
N MET A 35 -0.33 3.97 11.21
CA MET A 35 -0.91 3.77 12.53
C MET A 35 -0.17 4.60 13.59
N LYS A 36 1.16 4.62 13.57
CA LYS A 36 1.96 5.44 14.49
C LYS A 36 1.77 6.94 14.26
N LYS A 37 1.62 7.37 12.99
CA LYS A 37 1.56 8.79 12.61
C LYS A 37 0.19 9.41 12.84
N PHE A 38 -0.86 8.70 12.44
CA PHE A 38 -2.25 9.17 12.40
C PHE A 38 -3.14 8.50 13.46
N GLY A 39 -2.74 7.36 14.02
CA GLY A 39 -3.57 6.60 14.95
C GLY A 39 -4.69 5.81 14.27
N VAL A 40 -4.67 5.73 12.94
CA VAL A 40 -5.68 5.05 12.11
C VAL A 40 -5.11 3.74 11.59
N ASP A 41 -5.89 2.67 11.74
CA ASP A 41 -5.59 1.36 11.16
C ASP A 41 -6.26 1.27 9.78
N LEU A 42 -5.45 1.33 8.70
CA LEU A 42 -5.92 1.25 7.31
C LEU A 42 -6.34 -0.18 6.90
N ARG A 43 -5.99 -1.20 7.70
CA ARG A 43 -6.31 -2.60 7.40
C ARG A 43 -7.74 -2.95 7.82
N LYS A 44 -8.25 -2.26 8.84
CA LYS A 44 -9.63 -2.38 9.28
C LYS A 44 -10.48 -1.44 8.44
N LYS A 45 -11.40 -1.99 7.66
CA LYS A 45 -12.44 -1.23 6.96
C LYS A 45 -13.02 -0.24 7.96
N GLY A 46 -12.76 1.05 7.76
CA GLY A 46 -13.17 2.07 8.71
C GLY A 46 -14.66 1.96 9.02
N LYS A 47 -15.04 2.38 10.23
CA LYS A 47 -16.43 2.48 10.75
C LYS A 47 -17.46 3.18 9.84
N LYS A 48 -17.10 3.62 8.62
CA LYS A 48 -18.01 4.10 7.59
C LYS A 48 -18.70 2.99 6.77
N GLY A 49 -18.27 1.73 6.86
CA GLY A 49 -18.89 0.59 6.17
C GLY A 49 -19.41 -0.54 7.07
N ALA A 50 -19.37 -0.36 8.40
CA ALA A 50 -19.67 -1.42 9.38
C ALA A 50 -21.15 -1.47 9.82
N LYS A 51 -22.09 -1.11 8.92
CA LYS A 51 -23.50 -1.49 9.10
C LYS A 51 -23.88 -2.75 8.32
N ASP A 52 -23.09 -3.18 7.35
CA ASP A 52 -23.48 -4.24 6.42
C ASP A 52 -22.29 -5.17 6.12
N ALA A 53 -21.90 -6.01 7.07
CA ALA A 53 -21.20 -7.28 6.84
C ALA A 53 -20.97 -7.99 8.19
N LYS A 54 -22.01 -8.69 8.67
CA LYS A 54 -21.80 -9.95 9.38
C LYS A 54 -21.30 -10.98 8.36
N ASP A 55 -20.55 -11.96 8.84
CA ASP A 55 -19.79 -12.99 8.10
C ASP A 55 -18.43 -12.51 7.56
N GLY A 56 -17.31 -13.15 7.85
CA GLY A 56 -17.05 -14.33 8.65
C GLY A 56 -15.55 -14.60 8.59
N LYS A 57 -14.96 -14.88 9.76
CA LYS A 57 -13.87 -15.83 9.92
C LYS A 57 -12.52 -15.52 9.22
N GLU A 58 -11.85 -14.45 9.65
CA GLU A 58 -10.36 -14.42 9.74
C GLU A 58 -9.86 -13.31 10.69
N ALA A 59 -10.65 -12.98 11.71
CA ALA A 59 -10.29 -12.04 12.77
C ALA A 59 -9.58 -12.75 13.94
N LYS A 60 -8.50 -13.50 13.65
CA LYS A 60 -7.75 -14.27 14.67
C LYS A 60 -6.30 -13.83 14.91
N ASP A 61 -5.97 -12.59 14.53
CA ASP A 61 -4.80 -11.87 15.07
C ASP A 61 -5.19 -10.43 15.44
N ALA A 62 -6.38 -10.28 16.02
CA ALA A 62 -6.74 -9.10 16.78
C ALA A 62 -6.04 -9.17 18.14
N LYS A 63 -4.72 -8.96 18.11
CA LYS A 63 -4.06 -8.35 19.27
C LYS A 63 -4.68 -6.95 19.35
N GLU A 64 -5.75 -6.83 20.14
CA GLU A 64 -6.06 -5.59 20.81
C GLU A 64 -4.77 -5.17 21.52
N GLU A 65 -3.93 -4.40 20.84
CA GLU A 65 -2.97 -3.61 21.58
C GLU A 65 -3.79 -2.72 22.50
N PRO A 66 -3.46 -2.71 23.80
CA PRO A 66 -4.17 -1.87 24.76
C PRO A 66 -4.12 -0.44 24.21
N GLU A 67 -5.23 0.29 24.27
CA GLU A 67 -5.18 1.73 24.06
C GLU A 67 -4.13 2.28 25.03
N GLU A 68 -2.91 2.49 24.52
CA GLU A 68 -1.83 3.04 25.32
C GLU A 68 -2.36 4.35 25.88
N LYS A 69 -2.26 4.52 27.20
CA LYS A 69 -2.65 5.74 27.88
C LYS A 69 -1.79 6.89 27.34
N LYS A 70 -2.27 7.55 26.29
CA LYS A 70 -1.59 8.66 25.63
C LYS A 70 -1.90 9.96 26.37
N SER A 71 -0.92 10.85 26.43
CA SER A 71 -1.11 12.17 27.04
C SER A 71 -2.13 12.99 26.23
N ARG A 72 -2.82 13.94 26.90
CA ARG A 72 -3.81 14.83 26.26
C ARG A 72 -3.25 15.56 25.03
N HIS A 73 -1.97 15.92 25.07
CA HIS A 73 -1.29 16.59 23.96
C HIS A 73 -1.11 15.67 22.73
N VAL A 74 -0.75 14.40 22.95
CA VAL A 74 -0.62 13.41 21.87
C VAL A 74 -1.97 13.15 21.21
N ILE A 75 -3.05 13.02 22.01
CA ILE A 75 -4.41 12.82 21.50
C ILE A 75 -4.82 14.01 20.61
N PHE A 76 -4.58 15.24 21.06
CA PHE A 76 -4.88 16.43 20.27
C PHE A 76 -4.09 16.45 18.95
N LYS A 77 -2.80 16.09 19.00
CA LYS A 77 -1.93 16.01 17.81
C LYS A 77 -2.41 14.97 16.81
N LEU A 78 -2.88 13.81 17.28
CA LEU A 78 -3.44 12.76 16.42
C LEU A 78 -4.73 13.22 15.76
N LYS A 79 -5.69 13.78 16.52
CA LYS A 79 -6.94 14.33 15.98
C LYS A 79 -6.71 15.40 14.91
N ALA A 80 -5.74 16.30 15.14
CA ALA A 80 -5.39 17.34 14.17
C ALA A 80 -4.78 16.77 12.88
N ARG A 81 -4.07 15.63 12.96
CA ARG A 81 -3.51 14.94 11.79
C ARG A 81 -4.57 14.11 11.06
N GLU A 82 -5.42 13.41 11.79
CA GLU A 82 -6.55 12.64 11.28
C GLU A 82 -7.49 13.54 10.46
N ALA A 83 -7.80 14.75 10.94
CA ALA A 83 -8.64 15.70 10.22
C ALA A 83 -8.06 16.15 8.85
N LYS A 84 -6.73 16.11 8.68
CA LYS A 84 -6.04 16.50 7.44
C LYS A 84 -5.70 15.30 6.56
N GLN A 85 -6.00 14.09 7.03
CA GLN A 85 -5.67 12.86 6.35
C GLN A 85 -6.58 12.68 5.13
N LYS A 86 -5.96 12.62 3.94
CA LYS A 86 -6.63 12.27 2.69
C LYS A 86 -5.79 11.21 2.00
N LEU A 87 -6.37 10.02 1.80
CA LEU A 87 -5.75 8.92 1.05
C LEU A 87 -6.61 8.63 -0.17
N ASP A 88 -5.98 8.30 -1.29
CA ASP A 88 -6.69 7.87 -2.51
C ASP A 88 -7.37 6.51 -2.24
N PRO A 89 -8.69 6.36 -2.51
CA PRO A 89 -9.39 5.09 -2.38
C PRO A 89 -8.72 3.93 -3.11
N ALA A 90 -8.09 4.18 -4.26
CA ALA A 90 -7.41 3.15 -5.03
C ALA A 90 -6.15 2.60 -4.34
N VAL A 91 -5.53 3.41 -3.48
CA VAL A 91 -4.37 3.04 -2.65
C VAL A 91 -4.86 2.36 -1.36
N GLU A 92 -5.96 2.82 -0.77
CA GLU A 92 -6.60 2.17 0.39
C GLU A 92 -6.97 0.70 0.09
N GLU A 93 -7.49 0.43 -1.10
CA GLU A 93 -7.74 -0.93 -1.59
C GLU A 93 -6.47 -1.80 -1.60
N GLN A 94 -5.33 -1.25 -2.02
CA GLN A 94 -4.06 -1.99 -2.04
C GLN A 94 -3.54 -2.29 -0.63
N PHE A 95 -3.73 -1.38 0.31
CA PHE A 95 -3.40 -1.62 1.72
C PHE A 95 -4.14 -2.82 2.30
N GLN A 96 -5.40 -3.05 1.88
CA GLN A 96 -6.18 -4.22 2.31
C GLN A 96 -5.59 -5.53 1.77
N SER A 97 -5.11 -5.52 0.53
CA SER A 97 -4.42 -6.67 -0.09
C SER A 97 -3.05 -6.97 0.52
N GLY A 98 -2.47 -6.05 1.30
CA GLY A 98 -1.13 -6.15 1.87
C GLY A 98 0.00 -5.97 0.84
N ARG A 99 -0.31 -5.64 -0.42
CA ARG A 99 0.66 -5.45 -1.50
C ARG A 99 0.42 -4.13 -2.20
N LEU A 100 1.45 -3.27 -2.23
CA LEU A 100 1.41 -1.98 -2.94
C LEU A 100 2.12 -2.11 -4.29
N LEU A 101 1.62 -1.42 -5.31
CA LEU A 101 2.35 -1.26 -6.56
C LEU A 101 3.35 -0.11 -6.44
N ALA A 102 4.59 -0.34 -6.85
CA ALA A 102 5.66 0.64 -6.80
C ALA A 102 6.50 0.62 -8.08
N SER A 103 7.09 1.75 -8.44
CA SER A 103 8.04 1.88 -9.55
C SER A 103 9.47 2.02 -9.03
N ILE A 104 10.41 1.30 -9.63
CA ILE A 104 11.83 1.42 -9.32
C ILE A 104 12.39 2.70 -9.95
N ALA A 105 12.89 3.62 -9.14
CA ALA A 105 13.47 4.87 -9.61
C ALA A 105 15.00 4.77 -9.82
N SER A 106 15.67 3.95 -9.02
CA SER A 106 17.11 3.70 -9.12
C SER A 106 17.47 2.83 -10.33
N ARG A 107 18.78 2.64 -10.56
CA ARG A 107 19.31 1.70 -11.56
C ARG A 107 20.02 0.54 -10.84
N PRO A 108 19.30 -0.54 -10.45
CA PRO A 108 19.86 -1.60 -9.60
C PRO A 108 21.17 -2.19 -10.10
N GLY A 109 21.29 -2.45 -11.41
CA GLY A 109 22.52 -2.99 -12.02
C GLY A 109 23.71 -2.02 -12.09
N GLN A 110 23.56 -0.77 -11.62
CA GLN A 110 24.63 0.22 -11.56
C GLN A 110 24.88 0.68 -10.11
N SER A 111 23.81 1.02 -9.39
CA SER A 111 23.90 1.55 -8.03
C SER A 111 23.89 0.47 -6.94
N GLY A 112 23.62 -0.79 -7.29
CA GLY A 112 23.45 -1.89 -6.32
C GLY A 112 22.22 -1.73 -5.41
N ARG A 113 21.34 -0.76 -5.71
CA ARG A 113 20.20 -0.37 -4.89
C ARG A 113 18.90 -0.38 -5.69
N CYS A 114 17.82 -0.80 -5.06
CA CYS A 114 16.49 -0.92 -5.66
C CYS A 114 15.49 0.02 -4.96
N ASP A 115 15.78 1.32 -5.04
CA ASP A 115 14.98 2.37 -4.43
C ASP A 115 13.90 2.85 -5.42
N GLY A 116 12.75 3.25 -4.91
CA GLY A 116 11.59 3.59 -5.72
C GLY A 116 10.50 4.32 -4.94
N TYR A 117 9.33 4.46 -5.56
CA TYR A 117 8.16 5.12 -4.98
C TYR A 117 6.89 4.31 -5.25
N VAL A 118 5.90 4.46 -4.37
CA VAL A 118 4.57 3.85 -4.50
C VAL A 118 3.77 4.59 -5.57
N LEU A 119 3.06 3.85 -6.42
CA LEU A 119 2.22 4.43 -7.46
C LEU A 119 0.92 4.98 -6.87
N GLU A 120 0.55 6.21 -7.26
CA GLU A 120 -0.67 6.88 -6.81
C GLU A 120 -1.41 7.53 -7.99
N GLY A 121 -2.68 7.88 -7.81
CA GLY A 121 -3.46 8.68 -8.75
C GLY A 121 -3.51 8.15 -10.19
N GLU A 122 -3.16 9.01 -11.14
CA GLU A 122 -3.22 8.70 -12.57
C GLU A 122 -2.24 7.60 -12.99
N GLU A 123 -1.04 7.59 -12.41
CA GLU A 123 -0.04 6.56 -12.70
C GLU A 123 -0.53 5.19 -12.23
N LEU A 124 -1.07 5.11 -11.01
CA LEU A 124 -1.65 3.88 -10.50
C LEU A 124 -2.78 3.37 -11.41
N THR A 125 -3.66 4.28 -11.83
CA THR A 125 -4.77 3.99 -12.73
C THR A 125 -4.26 3.49 -14.10
N PHE A 126 -3.24 4.13 -14.65
CA PHE A 126 -2.62 3.75 -15.92
C PHE A 126 -2.01 2.34 -15.86
N TYR A 127 -1.21 2.05 -14.84
CA TYR A 127 -0.56 0.74 -14.70
C TYR A 127 -1.54 -0.37 -14.32
N LYS A 128 -2.58 -0.10 -13.50
CA LYS A 128 -3.69 -1.04 -13.27
C LYS A 128 -4.33 -1.46 -14.60
N LYS A 129 -4.70 -0.49 -15.46
CA LYS A 129 -5.28 -0.76 -16.80
C LYS A 129 -4.34 -1.56 -17.70
N LYS A 130 -3.03 -1.30 -17.67
CA LYS A 130 -2.04 -2.05 -18.45
C LYS A 130 -1.92 -3.51 -18.00
N LEU A 131 -1.94 -3.75 -16.68
CA LEU A 131 -1.91 -5.09 -16.10
C LEU A 131 -3.17 -5.88 -16.46
N GLU A 132 -4.35 -5.27 -16.38
CA GLU A 132 -5.62 -5.90 -16.75
C GLU A 132 -5.67 -6.30 -18.23
N LYS A 133 -5.21 -5.41 -19.13
CA LYS A 133 -5.13 -5.73 -20.56
C LYS A 133 -4.19 -6.91 -20.83
N LYS A 134 -3.05 -6.96 -20.15
CA LYS A 134 -2.08 -8.06 -20.29
C LYS A 134 -2.61 -9.38 -19.75
N LYS A 135 -3.50 -9.37 -18.74
CA LYS A 135 -4.13 -10.59 -18.20
C LYS A 135 -5.20 -11.17 -19.13
N LYS A 136 -5.81 -10.34 -19.98
CA LYS A 136 -6.85 -10.75 -20.94
C LYS A 136 -6.30 -11.25 -22.27
N ALA A 137 -5.02 -10.99 -22.55
CA ALA A 137 -4.31 -11.45 -23.74
C ALA A 137 -3.57 -12.75 -23.44
#